data_AF-A0A6A6UDK6-F1
#
_entry.id   AF-A0A6A6UDK6-F1
#
_cell.length_a   1.000
_cell.length_b   1.000
_cell.length_c   1.000
_cell.angle_alpha   90.00
_cell.angle_beta   90.00
_cell.angle_gamma   90.00
#
_symmetry.space_group_name_H-M   'P 1'
#
loop_
_entity.id
_entity.type
_entity.pdbx_description
1 polymer ?
#
loop_
_entity_poly.entity_id
_entity_poly.type
_entity_poly.pdbx_seq_one_letter_code
_entity_poly.pdbx_strand_id
1 'polypeptide(L)'
;MDQDALLKALGAIQGQLESLTKDNAAIRNENAQLKDSINMLDAKIHANTPHHAPTTENRPSSSGMMSNDSNGALASTPESPARSSSVTLPLGFPPKIVLVTYPKQVGVNPVSMDWGNRDPVKRGPVVVSRHKGTARRRNAIGAHGGCYSIYHALAVASKNLESDHRPIFTNAEPAVTLGPHPQWGDKKKIVAMDPWGHISPWQFKQYIDDEGLDIRPTIAITRAHMRLPELESSVKAGRLVPDGQICINETGELAVTKVAVEPVWYLPGVAERFGIDEQVLRRALFEETGGSYPELITRDDIKLFMPPIGGLTVYIFGDPAKMSDPNVKLALRVHDECNGSDVFGSDICTCRPYLIFGIEEAVKQAQQGGSGVIIYFRKEGRALGEVTKYLVYNARKRGLDKASEYFKRTEDIAGVKDMRFQALMPDILHWLGIQKIDTMLSMSDMKHDAIVGQGIPIHKRVEIPQELIPEDSMVEIGAKIAAGYFTSGAQVTSEQLENIQGRNWTQDGPKWEDLDH
;
A
#
# COMPACT_ATOMS: atom_id res chain seq x y z
N MET A 1 -8.74 11.86 -45.98
CA MET A 1 -8.65 13.00 -45.03
C MET A 1 -8.57 14.26 -45.85
N ASP A 2 -9.44 15.21 -45.54
CA ASP A 2 -9.54 16.50 -46.23
C ASP A 2 -8.27 17.33 -46.01
N GLN A 3 -7.70 17.88 -47.08
CA GLN A 3 -6.43 18.61 -47.08
C GLN A 3 -6.52 19.90 -46.22
N ASP A 4 -7.73 20.45 -46.11
CA ASP A 4 -8.03 21.64 -45.33
C ASP A 4 -8.00 21.37 -43.81
N ALA A 5 -8.41 20.17 -43.39
CA ALA A 5 -8.32 19.75 -42.00
C ALA A 5 -6.86 19.59 -41.52
N LEU A 6 -5.97 19.19 -42.44
CA LEU A 6 -4.56 18.96 -42.15
C LEU A 6 -3.79 20.29 -42.01
N LEU A 7 -4.12 21.29 -42.83
CA LEU A 7 -3.60 22.66 -42.70
C LEU A 7 -4.04 23.33 -41.40
N LYS A 8 -5.29 23.12 -40.98
CA LYS A 8 -5.82 23.66 -39.73
C LYS A 8 -5.15 23.03 -38.50
N ALA A 9 -4.88 21.72 -38.54
CA ALA A 9 -4.13 21.02 -37.50
C ALA A 9 -2.67 21.50 -37.41
N LEU A 10 -2.00 21.70 -38.55
CA LEU A 10 -0.63 22.24 -38.59
C LEU A 10 -0.56 23.65 -37.99
N GLY A 11 -1.52 24.53 -38.31
CA GLY A 11 -1.58 25.88 -37.72
C GLY A 11 -1.77 25.87 -36.21
N ALA A 12 -2.59 24.94 -35.69
CA ALA A 12 -2.78 24.78 -34.24
C ALA A 12 -1.51 24.30 -33.53
N ILE A 13 -0.80 23.33 -34.12
CA ILE A 13 0.48 22.83 -33.60
C ILE A 13 1.54 23.93 -33.61
N GLN A 14 1.59 24.74 -34.67
CA GLN A 14 2.55 25.84 -34.78
C GLN A 14 2.30 26.92 -33.72
N GLY A 15 1.03 27.26 -33.46
CA GLY A 15 0.68 28.20 -32.38
C GLY A 15 1.02 27.66 -30.98
N GLN A 16 0.82 26.36 -30.73
CA GLN A 16 1.26 25.72 -29.49
C GLN A 16 2.78 25.75 -29.32
N LEU A 17 3.53 25.52 -30.40
CA LEU A 17 5.00 25.56 -30.37
C LEU A 17 5.54 26.97 -30.07
N GLU A 18 4.91 28.01 -30.62
CA GLU A 18 5.26 29.41 -30.33
C GLU A 18 4.99 29.78 -28.86
N SER A 19 3.85 29.34 -28.31
CA SER A 19 3.53 29.52 -26.89
C SER A 19 4.57 28.84 -25.99
N LEU A 20 4.87 27.56 -26.25
CA LEU A 20 5.87 26.81 -25.48
C LEU A 20 7.27 27.42 -25.57
N THR A 21 7.61 28.03 -26.70
CA THR A 21 8.90 28.72 -26.87
C THR A 21 8.97 29.98 -26.01
N LYS A 22 7.87 30.73 -25.90
CA LYS A 22 7.75 31.92 -25.06
C LYS A 22 7.80 31.57 -23.58
N ASP A 23 7.10 30.52 -23.17
CA ASP A 23 7.10 30.06 -21.78
C ASP A 23 8.49 29.56 -21.36
N ASN A 24 9.19 28.84 -22.24
CA ASN A 24 10.59 28.45 -21.99
C ASN A 24 11.54 29.64 -21.85
N ALA A 25 11.33 30.73 -22.59
CA ALA A 25 12.12 31.95 -22.44
C ALA A 25 11.86 32.62 -21.08
N ALA A 26 10.61 32.64 -20.61
CA ALA A 26 10.26 33.17 -19.29
C ALA A 26 10.90 32.35 -18.16
N ILE A 27 10.80 31.01 -18.23
CA ILE A 27 11.42 30.10 -17.26
C ILE A 27 12.94 30.27 -17.21
N ARG A 28 13.60 30.52 -18.35
CA ARG A 28 15.05 30.78 -18.38
C ARG A 28 15.41 32.08 -17.66
N ASN A 29 14.60 33.13 -17.80
CA ASN A 29 14.82 34.39 -17.10
C ASN A 29 14.60 34.25 -15.59
N GLU A 30 13.55 33.55 -15.15
CA GLU A 30 13.32 33.29 -13.72
C GLU A 30 14.47 32.48 -13.10
N ASN A 31 14.97 31.46 -13.82
CA ASN A 31 16.13 30.69 -13.35
C ASN A 31 17.41 31.53 -13.24
N ALA A 32 17.60 32.53 -14.10
CA ALA A 32 18.72 33.45 -13.99
C ALA A 32 18.59 34.33 -12.72
N GLN A 33 17.40 34.87 -12.45
CA GLN A 33 17.13 35.68 -11.25
C GLN A 33 17.29 34.88 -9.95
N LEU A 34 16.88 33.60 -9.96
CA LEU A 34 17.08 32.71 -8.82
C LEU A 34 18.56 32.42 -8.57
N LYS A 35 19.35 32.20 -9.63
CA LYS A 35 20.81 32.04 -9.50
C LYS A 35 21.47 33.27 -8.89
N ASP A 36 21.09 34.46 -9.33
CA ASP A 36 21.62 35.71 -8.76
C ASP A 36 21.25 35.86 -7.28
N SER A 37 20.01 35.50 -6.92
CA SER A 37 19.54 35.52 -5.53
C SER A 37 20.32 34.54 -4.64
N ILE A 38 20.62 33.34 -5.15
CA ILE A 38 21.45 32.34 -4.46
C ILE A 38 22.86 32.88 -4.24
N ASN A 39 23.49 33.46 -5.27
CA ASN A 39 24.84 34.03 -5.15
C ASN A 39 24.89 35.18 -4.12
N MET A 40 23.85 36.02 -4.04
CA MET A 40 23.76 37.07 -3.00
C MET A 40 23.60 36.49 -1.58
N LEU A 41 22.86 35.39 -1.44
CA LEU A 41 22.70 34.68 -0.17
C LEU A 41 24.01 34.02 0.28
N ASP A 42 24.73 33.37 -0.63
CA ASP A 42 26.05 32.79 -0.34
C ASP A 42 27.06 33.85 0.10
N ALA A 43 27.08 35.01 -0.55
CA ALA A 43 27.93 36.14 -0.14
C ALA A 43 27.61 36.64 1.29
N LYS A 44 26.32 36.68 1.66
CA LYS A 44 25.89 37.07 3.02
C LYS A 44 26.24 36.02 4.07
N ILE A 45 26.20 34.74 3.72
CA ILE A 45 26.58 33.64 4.63
C ILE A 45 28.09 33.69 4.90
N HIS A 46 28.91 33.93 3.87
CA HIS A 46 30.36 34.04 4.01
C HIS A 46 30.78 35.30 4.80
N ALA A 47 30.03 36.40 4.71
CA ALA A 47 30.28 37.62 5.49
C ALA A 47 29.96 37.48 7.01
N ASN A 48 29.14 36.49 7.41
CA ASN A 48 28.69 36.30 8.78
C ASN A 48 29.39 35.16 9.54
N THR A 49 30.51 34.65 9.02
CA THR A 49 31.28 33.60 9.70
C THR A 49 32.37 34.25 10.58
N PRO A 50 32.37 34.10 11.92
CA PRO A 50 33.40 34.70 12.77
C PRO A 50 34.72 33.92 12.64
N HIS A 51 35.81 34.64 12.35
CA HIS A 51 37.17 34.10 12.45
C HIS A 51 37.53 33.82 13.92
N HIS A 52 37.85 32.56 14.23
CA HIS A 52 38.51 32.17 15.47
C HIS A 52 40.02 32.42 15.37
N ALA A 53 40.58 33.19 16.32
CA ALA A 53 42.01 33.25 16.62
C ALA A 53 42.22 33.47 18.15
N PRO A 54 43.39 33.11 18.71
CA PRO A 54 43.50 32.52 20.05
C PRO A 54 43.76 33.51 21.20
N THR A 55 43.63 32.96 22.41
CA THR A 55 43.80 33.46 23.78
C THR A 55 45.06 34.30 24.07
N THR A 56 44.91 35.39 24.84
CA THR A 56 45.89 35.86 25.85
C THR A 56 45.20 36.67 26.97
N GLU A 57 45.80 36.58 28.16
CA GLU A 57 45.43 37.08 29.48
C GLU A 57 45.31 38.62 29.61
N ASN A 58 44.37 39.10 30.45
CA ASN A 58 44.65 39.87 31.69
C ASN A 58 43.40 40.61 32.23
N ARG A 59 43.24 40.53 33.56
CA ARG A 59 42.37 41.35 34.43
C ARG A 59 43.19 42.55 34.98
N PRO A 60 42.66 43.47 35.84
CA PRO A 60 41.26 43.85 36.13
C PRO A 60 41.08 45.40 36.27
N SER A 61 39.88 45.81 36.75
CA SER A 61 39.47 47.07 37.42
C SER A 61 38.35 47.79 36.64
N SER A 62 37.32 48.43 37.20
CA SER A 62 36.91 48.79 38.56
C SER A 62 35.46 49.32 38.50
N SER A 63 34.72 49.17 39.61
CA SER A 63 33.70 50.10 40.18
C SER A 63 32.79 50.96 39.29
N GLY A 64 31.47 50.92 39.57
CA GLY A 64 30.58 52.03 39.22
C GLY A 64 29.10 51.74 39.48
N MET A 65 28.58 52.24 40.58
CA MET A 65 27.21 52.13 41.09
C MET A 65 26.33 53.28 40.56
N MET A 66 25.00 53.15 40.72
CA MET A 66 23.97 54.22 40.84
C MET A 66 23.47 54.87 39.52
N SER A 67 22.25 54.57 39.07
CA SER A 67 20.93 55.18 39.39
C SER A 67 20.71 56.60 38.84
N ASN A 68 19.72 56.81 37.97
CA ASN A 68 18.46 57.50 38.33
C ASN A 68 17.46 57.62 37.18
N ASP A 69 16.19 57.66 37.58
CA ASP A 69 14.95 57.84 36.81
C ASP A 69 14.86 59.16 36.02
N SER A 70 14.02 59.18 34.97
CA SER A 70 12.85 60.08 34.92
C SER A 70 11.92 59.85 33.71
N ASN A 71 10.63 60.02 34.01
CA ASN A 71 9.39 59.77 33.26
C ASN A 71 9.20 60.48 31.91
N GLY A 72 8.33 59.92 31.06
CA GLY A 72 7.56 60.71 30.10
C GLY A 72 6.68 59.95 29.09
N ALA A 73 5.37 59.97 29.36
CA ALA A 73 4.23 59.94 28.42
C ALA A 73 3.57 58.60 28.02
N LEU A 74 2.29 58.54 28.43
CA LEU A 74 1.24 57.57 28.12
C LEU A 74 0.93 57.47 26.62
N ALA A 75 0.76 56.25 26.13
CA ALA A 75 -0.16 55.93 25.04
C ALA A 75 -0.88 54.61 25.38
N SER A 76 -2.20 54.69 25.48
CA SER A 76 -3.13 53.60 25.80
C SER A 76 -3.17 52.56 24.68
N THR A 77 -2.71 51.34 24.97
CA THR A 77 -2.95 50.15 24.14
C THR A 77 -4.17 49.39 24.65
N PRO A 78 -5.05 48.88 23.77
CA PRO A 78 -6.19 48.07 24.18
C PRO A 78 -5.72 46.72 24.73
N GLU A 79 -6.31 46.31 25.85
CA GLU A 79 -6.06 45.02 26.49
C GLU A 79 -6.25 43.86 25.50
N SER A 80 -5.17 43.10 25.28
CA SER A 80 -5.26 41.78 24.65
C SER A 80 -5.89 40.81 25.64
N PRO A 81 -6.87 39.98 25.25
CA PRO A 81 -7.44 39.00 26.15
C PRO A 81 -6.37 37.97 26.53
N ALA A 82 -6.29 37.69 27.84
CA ALA A 82 -5.36 36.77 28.45
C ALA A 82 -5.21 35.45 27.66
N ARG A 83 -3.99 35.15 27.23
CA ARG A 83 -3.65 33.85 26.66
C ARG A 83 -3.43 32.82 27.76
N SER A 84 -4.02 31.67 27.47
CA SER A 84 -3.73 30.31 27.92
C SER A 84 -3.96 29.99 29.40
N SER A 85 -5.14 29.42 29.63
CA SER A 85 -5.24 28.22 30.46
C SER A 85 -4.08 27.28 30.15
N SER A 86 -3.24 27.03 31.15
CA SER A 86 -2.28 25.94 31.12
C SER A 86 -3.07 24.63 30.99
N VAL A 87 -3.15 24.09 29.79
CA VAL A 87 -3.58 22.70 29.59
C VAL A 87 -2.52 21.85 30.28
N THR A 88 -2.81 21.41 31.50
CA THR A 88 -2.03 20.37 32.17
C THR A 88 -2.06 19.16 31.23
N LEU A 89 -0.90 18.81 30.64
CA LEU A 89 -0.81 17.67 29.74
C LEU A 89 -1.40 16.44 30.46
N PRO A 90 -2.32 15.69 29.85
CA PRO A 90 -2.83 14.46 30.44
C PRO A 90 -1.66 13.53 30.79
N LEU A 91 -1.69 12.93 31.99
CA LEU A 91 -0.74 11.88 32.39
C LEU A 91 -0.59 10.86 31.23
N GLY A 92 0.65 10.65 30.76
CA GLY A 92 0.99 9.64 29.75
C GLY A 92 1.84 10.15 28.59
N PHE A 93 1.76 11.44 28.24
CA PHE A 93 2.59 12.01 27.16
C PHE A 93 3.79 12.79 27.72
N PRO A 94 5.01 12.59 27.20
CA PRO A 94 6.18 13.34 27.65
C PRO A 94 6.03 14.83 27.31
N PRO A 95 6.52 15.75 28.16
CA PRO A 95 6.39 17.20 27.95
C PRO A 95 7.23 17.70 26.76
N LYS A 96 8.17 16.89 26.25
CA LYS A 96 8.97 17.19 25.06
C LYS A 96 8.79 16.06 24.05
N ILE A 97 8.35 16.43 22.84
CA ILE A 97 8.23 15.53 21.70
C ILE A 97 9.54 15.58 20.91
N VAL A 98 10.16 14.42 20.69
CA VAL A 98 11.25 14.30 19.72
C VAL A 98 10.61 14.16 18.34
N LEU A 99 10.69 15.22 17.54
CA LEU A 99 10.07 15.25 16.20
C LEU A 99 10.78 14.30 15.24
N VAL A 100 12.12 14.32 15.25
CA VAL A 100 12.97 13.41 14.49
C VAL A 100 14.24 13.09 15.28
N THR A 101 14.79 11.91 15.02
CA THR A 101 16.17 11.58 15.39
C THR A 101 17.03 11.73 14.15
N TYR A 102 18.30 12.09 14.29
CA TYR A 102 19.24 12.22 13.17
C TYR A 102 20.33 11.14 13.26
N PRO A 103 20.89 10.64 12.14
CA PRO A 103 21.85 9.53 12.18
C PRO A 103 23.09 9.83 13.03
N LYS A 104 23.56 11.09 13.02
CA LYS A 104 24.76 11.54 13.74
C LYS A 104 24.47 12.04 15.17
N GLN A 105 23.24 11.91 15.65
CA GLN A 105 22.87 12.33 16.99
C GLN A 105 23.40 11.33 18.03
N VAL A 106 24.00 11.82 19.11
CA VAL A 106 24.55 10.98 20.18
C VAL A 106 23.48 10.01 20.72
N GLY A 107 23.84 8.72 20.75
CA GLY A 107 23.01 7.64 21.28
C GLY A 107 21.98 7.07 20.31
N VAL A 108 21.93 7.54 19.06
CA VAL A 108 21.20 6.86 17.98
C VAL A 108 22.00 5.63 17.55
N ASN A 109 21.45 4.44 17.76
CA ASN A 109 22.08 3.16 17.44
C ASN A 109 21.00 2.15 17.01
N PRO A 110 20.49 2.23 15.76
CA PRO A 110 19.48 1.31 15.25
C PRO A 110 19.89 -0.15 15.41
N VAL A 111 18.92 -1.03 15.65
CA VAL A 111 19.15 -2.48 15.58
C VAL A 111 19.64 -2.84 14.18
N SER A 112 20.70 -3.65 14.12
CA SER A 112 21.28 -4.15 12.86
C SER A 112 20.18 -4.75 11.96
N MET A 113 20.26 -4.44 10.67
CA MET A 113 19.30 -4.89 9.66
C MET A 113 20.02 -5.24 8.37
N ASP A 114 20.20 -6.54 8.12
CA ASP A 114 20.76 -7.08 6.87
C ASP A 114 19.65 -7.74 6.05
N TRP A 115 18.87 -6.92 5.35
CA TRP A 115 17.70 -7.39 4.60
C TRP A 115 18.08 -8.44 3.54
N GLY A 116 17.37 -9.56 3.56
CA GLY A 116 17.64 -10.70 2.69
C GLY A 116 18.72 -11.65 3.20
N ASN A 117 19.21 -11.50 4.43
CA ASN A 117 20.02 -12.54 5.05
C ASN A 117 19.15 -13.77 5.40
N ARG A 118 19.66 -14.97 5.08
CA ARG A 118 19.01 -16.26 5.36
C ARG A 118 18.96 -16.60 6.85
N ASP A 119 19.91 -16.09 7.62
CA ASP A 119 19.96 -16.28 9.06
C ASP A 119 19.12 -15.17 9.71
N PRO A 120 17.99 -15.50 10.39
CA PRO A 120 17.12 -14.50 10.98
C PRO A 120 17.84 -13.64 12.03
N VAL A 121 18.80 -14.21 12.77
CA VAL A 121 19.55 -13.49 13.81
C VAL A 121 20.46 -12.44 13.17
N LYS A 122 21.15 -12.79 12.08
CA LYS A 122 22.00 -11.83 11.33
C LYS A 122 21.17 -10.79 10.58
N ARG A 123 20.01 -11.21 10.04
CA ARG A 123 19.04 -10.32 9.39
C ARG A 123 18.57 -9.25 10.37
N GLY A 124 18.19 -9.64 11.58
CA GLY A 124 17.68 -8.75 12.64
C GLY A 124 16.15 -8.53 12.56
N PRO A 125 15.50 -8.09 13.66
CA PRO A 125 14.05 -7.83 13.70
C PRO A 125 13.66 -6.50 13.04
N VAL A 126 12.41 -6.40 12.59
CA VAL A 126 11.79 -5.12 12.20
C VAL A 126 11.36 -4.39 13.48
N VAL A 127 11.87 -3.17 13.69
CA VAL A 127 11.62 -2.38 14.92
C VAL A 127 11.20 -0.96 14.55
N VAL A 128 9.93 -0.62 14.83
CA VAL A 128 9.36 0.74 14.67
C VAL A 128 9.17 1.47 16.01
N SER A 129 9.58 0.84 17.12
CA SER A 129 9.27 1.27 18.48
C SER A 129 9.46 2.78 18.72
N ARG A 130 8.42 3.41 19.31
CA ARG A 130 8.39 4.85 19.62
C ARG A 130 8.48 5.15 21.11
N HIS A 131 8.69 4.13 21.94
CA HIS A 131 8.87 4.36 23.37
C HIS A 131 10.14 5.15 23.61
N LYS A 132 10.10 6.06 24.59
CA LYS A 132 11.18 7.01 24.86
C LYS A 132 12.56 6.33 25.02
N GLY A 133 12.60 5.14 25.62
CA GLY A 133 13.82 4.36 25.83
C GLY A 133 14.36 3.66 24.57
N THR A 134 13.49 3.35 23.61
CA THR A 134 13.81 2.47 22.47
C THR A 134 13.73 3.18 21.11
N ALA A 135 13.22 4.42 21.06
CA ALA A 135 13.10 5.19 19.81
C ALA A 135 14.43 5.38 19.06
N ARG A 136 15.56 5.38 19.79
CA ARG A 136 16.92 5.47 19.24
C ARG A 136 17.44 4.15 18.66
N ARG A 137 16.73 3.05 18.89
CA ARG A 137 17.05 1.67 18.45
C ARG A 137 16.23 1.22 17.25
N ARG A 138 15.20 1.97 16.84
CA ARG A 138 14.35 1.62 15.69
C ARG A 138 15.17 1.54 14.39
N ASN A 139 14.81 0.59 13.54
CA ASN A 139 15.40 0.39 12.21
C ASN A 139 14.35 0.39 11.09
N ALA A 140 13.12 0.80 11.40
CA ALA A 140 12.03 0.99 10.45
C ALA A 140 11.28 2.31 10.73
N ILE A 141 10.82 2.94 9.65
CA ILE A 141 9.93 4.12 9.66
C ILE A 141 8.49 3.63 9.69
N GLY A 142 7.59 4.31 10.41
CA GLY A 142 6.17 3.97 10.45
C GLY A 142 5.71 3.41 11.80
N ALA A 143 4.75 2.50 11.77
CA ALA A 143 4.17 1.86 12.96
C ALA A 143 3.66 0.44 12.63
N HIS A 144 3.55 -0.41 13.65
CA HIS A 144 2.82 -1.67 13.57
C HIS A 144 1.31 -1.43 13.45
N GLY A 145 0.57 -2.39 12.91
CA GLY A 145 -0.88 -2.28 12.75
C GLY A 145 -1.32 -1.80 11.37
N GLY A 146 -0.39 -1.49 10.46
CA GLY A 146 -0.68 -0.94 9.13
C GLY A 146 -1.66 0.24 9.18
N CYS A 147 -2.74 0.17 8.39
CA CYS A 147 -3.82 1.16 8.40
C CYS A 147 -4.55 1.32 9.75
N TYR A 148 -4.42 0.36 10.68
CA TYR A 148 -5.04 0.42 12.01
C TYR A 148 -4.22 1.16 13.06
N SER A 149 -2.97 1.53 12.74
CA SER A 149 -2.08 2.26 13.66
C SER A 149 -2.67 3.58 14.18
N ILE A 150 -3.52 4.23 13.39
CA ILE A 150 -4.24 5.46 13.78
C ILE A 150 -5.28 5.18 14.88
N TYR A 151 -6.00 4.07 14.81
CA TYR A 151 -6.94 3.68 15.86
C TYR A 151 -6.22 3.31 17.16
N HIS A 152 -5.05 2.67 17.05
CA HIS A 152 -4.19 2.45 18.21
C HIS A 152 -3.77 3.80 18.85
N ALA A 153 -3.40 4.79 18.03
CA ALA A 153 -3.06 6.13 18.54
C ALA A 153 -4.27 6.79 19.24
N LEU A 154 -5.48 6.66 18.69
CA LEU A 154 -6.71 7.14 19.32
C LEU A 154 -6.99 6.42 20.65
N ALA A 155 -6.81 5.10 20.71
CA ALA A 155 -6.99 4.34 21.94
C ALA A 155 -6.04 4.78 23.06
N VAL A 156 -4.78 5.09 22.71
CA VAL A 156 -3.82 5.67 23.67
C VAL A 156 -4.24 7.07 24.10
N ALA A 157 -4.61 7.93 23.15
CA ALA A 157 -5.04 9.30 23.45
C ALA A 157 -6.32 9.35 24.31
N SER A 158 -7.24 8.40 24.10
CA SER A 158 -8.47 8.24 24.85
C SER A 158 -8.31 7.44 26.15
N LYS A 159 -7.08 7.01 26.49
CA LYS A 159 -6.75 6.18 27.66
C LYS A 159 -7.46 4.82 27.71
N ASN A 160 -7.87 4.30 26.55
CA ASN A 160 -8.33 2.91 26.42
C ASN A 160 -7.15 1.93 26.27
N LEU A 161 -5.93 2.45 26.06
CA LEU A 161 -4.70 1.68 26.01
C LEU A 161 -3.56 2.46 26.66
N GLU A 162 -2.81 1.83 27.56
CA GLU A 162 -1.64 2.46 28.16
C GLU A 162 -0.52 2.69 27.13
N SER A 163 0.13 3.85 27.20
CA SER A 163 1.13 4.27 26.21
C SER A 163 2.40 3.39 26.18
N ASP A 164 2.66 2.65 27.24
CA ASP A 164 3.77 1.72 27.41
C ASP A 164 3.33 0.24 27.37
N HIS A 165 2.05 -0.03 27.07
CA HIS A 165 1.54 -1.38 26.94
C HIS A 165 2.42 -2.25 26.04
N ARG A 166 2.77 -3.44 26.54
CA ARG A 166 3.49 -4.48 25.83
C ARG A 166 2.55 -5.66 25.54
N PRO A 167 2.38 -6.04 24.26
CA PRO A 167 1.63 -7.25 23.94
C PRO A 167 2.28 -8.49 24.57
N ILE A 168 1.44 -9.42 25.03
CA ILE A 168 1.86 -10.74 25.51
C ILE A 168 1.51 -11.76 24.43
N PHE A 169 2.50 -12.48 23.91
CA PHE A 169 2.33 -13.42 22.79
C PHE A 169 2.28 -14.89 23.21
N THR A 170 2.10 -15.19 24.49
CA THR A 170 1.94 -16.57 24.99
C THR A 170 0.77 -17.26 24.29
N ASN A 171 1.01 -18.44 23.70
CA ASN A 171 0.02 -19.22 22.93
C ASN A 171 -0.53 -18.50 21.68
N ALA A 172 0.19 -17.51 21.16
CA ALA A 172 -0.15 -16.79 19.93
C ALA A 172 0.70 -17.24 18.72
N GLU A 173 1.46 -18.33 18.86
CA GLU A 173 2.31 -18.90 17.81
C GLU A 173 1.47 -19.26 16.57
N PRO A 174 2.06 -19.21 15.36
CA PRO A 174 1.39 -19.64 14.14
C PRO A 174 0.77 -21.03 14.25
N ALA A 175 -0.50 -21.17 13.86
CA ALA A 175 -1.20 -22.46 13.89
C ALA A 175 -0.62 -23.51 12.92
N VAL A 176 0.22 -23.08 11.97
CA VAL A 176 0.93 -23.91 11.01
C VAL A 176 2.35 -23.36 10.85
N THR A 177 3.35 -24.24 10.83
CA THR A 177 4.72 -23.89 10.46
C THR A 177 4.85 -23.80 8.96
N LEU A 178 5.32 -22.66 8.45
CA LEU A 178 5.64 -22.44 7.03
C LEU A 178 7.10 -22.04 6.88
N GLY A 179 7.73 -22.47 5.80
CA GLY A 179 9.14 -22.18 5.53
C GLY A 179 10.13 -22.71 6.58
N PRO A 180 11.35 -22.14 6.64
CA PRO A 180 11.84 -21.08 5.77
C PRO A 180 12.02 -21.55 4.33
N HIS A 181 11.57 -20.73 3.38
CA HIS A 181 11.78 -20.99 1.96
C HIS A 181 13.05 -20.29 1.47
N PRO A 182 13.79 -20.84 0.49
CA PRO A 182 15.04 -20.24 -0.01
C PRO A 182 14.92 -18.76 -0.43
N GLN A 183 13.74 -18.35 -0.91
CA GLN A 183 13.40 -17.00 -1.35
C GLN A 183 13.39 -15.98 -0.21
N TRP A 184 13.24 -16.41 1.05
CA TRP A 184 13.20 -15.49 2.22
C TRP A 184 14.55 -14.82 2.46
N GLY A 185 15.64 -15.47 2.05
CA GLY A 185 16.99 -14.90 2.07
C GLY A 185 17.44 -14.38 0.72
N ASP A 186 16.52 -13.89 -0.11
CA ASP A 186 16.84 -13.17 -1.34
C ASP A 186 16.21 -11.77 -1.27
N LYS A 187 17.07 -10.76 -1.13
CA LYS A 187 16.67 -9.34 -1.02
C LYS A 187 15.95 -8.79 -2.26
N LYS A 188 15.97 -9.50 -3.39
CA LYS A 188 15.24 -9.12 -4.60
C LYS A 188 13.88 -9.79 -4.73
N LYS A 189 13.67 -10.93 -4.07
CA LYS A 189 12.43 -11.71 -4.16
C LYS A 189 11.34 -11.17 -3.24
N ILE A 190 11.70 -10.75 -2.03
CA ILE A 190 10.75 -10.21 -1.06
C ILE A 190 11.25 -8.84 -0.60
N VAL A 191 10.51 -7.80 -0.97
CA VAL A 191 10.82 -6.39 -0.71
C VAL A 191 9.65 -5.63 -0.06
N ALA A 192 8.43 -6.16 -0.06
CA ALA A 192 7.22 -5.50 0.44
C ALA A 192 6.52 -6.20 1.62
N MET A 193 7.14 -7.23 2.20
CA MET A 193 6.71 -7.87 3.44
C MET A 193 7.90 -8.42 4.23
N ASP A 194 7.73 -8.67 5.52
CA ASP A 194 8.77 -9.25 6.38
C ASP A 194 8.79 -10.79 6.28
N PRO A 195 9.84 -11.42 5.72
CA PRO A 195 9.87 -12.87 5.57
C PRO A 195 9.74 -13.64 6.89
N TRP A 196 10.23 -13.05 7.99
CA TRP A 196 10.23 -13.63 9.33
C TRP A 196 9.07 -13.13 10.22
N GLY A 197 8.16 -12.34 9.65
CA GLY A 197 7.14 -11.59 10.40
C GLY A 197 6.14 -12.43 11.19
N HIS A 198 6.00 -13.72 10.88
CA HIS A 198 5.08 -14.64 11.55
C HIS A 198 5.66 -15.26 12.83
N ILE A 199 6.98 -15.25 12.99
CA ILE A 199 7.66 -15.77 14.18
C ILE A 199 8.46 -14.72 14.93
N SER A 200 8.38 -13.44 14.53
CA SER A 200 9.30 -12.40 15.02
C SER A 200 9.35 -12.25 16.54
N PRO A 201 8.23 -12.29 17.31
CA PRO A 201 8.31 -12.13 18.77
C PRO A 201 9.08 -13.27 19.47
N TRP A 202 8.96 -14.49 18.95
CA TRP A 202 9.62 -15.67 19.50
C TRP A 202 11.06 -15.79 19.01
N GLN A 203 11.30 -15.50 17.73
CA GLN A 203 12.64 -15.55 17.12
C GLN A 203 13.59 -14.50 17.72
N PHE A 204 13.06 -13.37 18.14
CA PHE A 204 13.82 -12.23 18.67
C PHE A 204 13.53 -11.95 20.14
N LYS A 205 13.14 -12.98 20.91
CA LYS A 205 12.74 -12.83 22.31
C LYS A 205 13.81 -12.12 23.17
N GLN A 206 15.09 -12.39 22.93
CA GLN A 206 16.21 -11.74 23.64
C GLN A 206 16.19 -10.21 23.49
N TYR A 207 15.88 -9.69 22.29
CA TYR A 207 15.75 -8.24 22.08
C TYR A 207 14.58 -7.63 22.87
N ILE A 208 13.53 -8.41 23.10
CA ILE A 208 12.37 -7.97 23.89
C ILE A 208 12.73 -7.98 25.38
N ASP A 209 13.27 -9.09 25.87
CA ASP A 209 13.55 -9.31 27.29
C ASP A 209 14.71 -8.45 27.79
N ASP A 210 15.83 -8.42 27.05
CA ASP A 210 17.09 -7.83 27.51
C ASP A 210 17.17 -6.33 27.18
N GLU A 211 16.58 -5.91 26.06
CA GLU A 211 16.68 -4.53 25.56
C GLU A 211 15.34 -3.76 25.60
N GLY A 212 14.25 -4.42 26.01
CA GLY A 212 12.93 -3.80 26.13
C GLY A 212 12.28 -3.36 24.81
N LEU A 213 12.76 -3.90 23.68
CA LEU A 213 12.27 -3.53 22.35
C LEU A 213 10.83 -4.01 22.12
N ASP A 214 10.03 -3.19 21.45
CA ASP A 214 8.69 -3.56 21.00
C ASP A 214 8.81 -4.19 19.60
N ILE A 215 8.81 -5.53 19.57
CA ILE A 215 8.85 -6.35 18.36
C ILE A 215 7.53 -7.09 18.27
N ARG A 216 6.78 -6.83 17.20
CA ARG A 216 5.45 -7.42 16.96
C ARG A 216 5.46 -8.23 15.68
N PRO A 217 4.59 -9.26 15.58
CA PRO A 217 4.44 -9.99 14.34
C PRO A 217 3.78 -9.08 13.30
N THR A 218 4.27 -9.14 12.06
CA THR A 218 3.63 -8.50 10.90
C THR A 218 2.87 -9.52 10.06
N ILE A 219 2.95 -10.80 10.42
CA ILE A 219 2.20 -11.89 9.79
C ILE A 219 1.59 -12.73 10.90
N ALA A 220 0.36 -13.19 10.72
CA ALA A 220 -0.28 -14.13 11.65
C ALA A 220 -0.94 -15.26 10.87
N ILE A 221 -0.86 -16.49 11.40
CA ILE A 221 -1.39 -17.70 10.75
C ILE A 221 -2.38 -18.38 11.69
N THR A 222 -3.58 -18.65 11.20
CA THR A 222 -4.63 -19.34 11.96
C THR A 222 -5.38 -20.35 11.08
N ARG A 223 -6.16 -21.23 11.70
CA ARG A 223 -7.10 -22.13 11.02
C ARG A 223 -8.52 -21.75 11.40
N ALA A 224 -9.43 -21.87 10.44
CA ALA A 224 -10.83 -21.57 10.67
C ALA A 224 -11.71 -22.38 9.72
N HIS A 225 -13.00 -22.40 10.02
CA HIS A 225 -14.01 -22.72 9.02
C HIS A 225 -14.52 -21.43 8.37
N MET A 226 -14.81 -21.50 7.09
CA MET A 226 -15.33 -20.39 6.30
C MET A 226 -16.65 -20.79 5.67
N ARG A 227 -17.65 -19.91 5.74
CA ARG A 227 -18.95 -20.10 5.12
C ARG A 227 -19.23 -18.92 4.20
N LEU A 228 -19.66 -19.23 2.99
CA LEU A 228 -20.07 -18.27 1.98
C LEU A 228 -21.41 -18.73 1.39
N PRO A 229 -22.45 -17.88 1.34
CA PRO A 229 -23.78 -18.28 0.90
C PRO A 229 -23.81 -18.98 -0.47
N GLU A 230 -22.96 -18.55 -1.40
CA GLU A 230 -22.89 -19.11 -2.76
C GLU A 230 -22.42 -20.55 -2.79
N LEU A 231 -21.62 -20.97 -1.82
CA LEU A 231 -21.06 -22.32 -1.82
C LEU A 231 -22.13 -23.38 -1.56
N GLU A 232 -23.20 -23.05 -0.83
CA GLU A 232 -24.36 -23.93 -0.68
C GLU A 232 -25.02 -24.18 -2.04
N SER A 233 -25.22 -23.13 -2.84
CA SER A 233 -25.74 -23.27 -4.21
C SER A 233 -24.78 -24.06 -5.10
N SER A 234 -23.47 -23.91 -4.93
CA SER A 234 -22.47 -24.66 -5.68
C SER A 234 -22.44 -26.14 -5.29
N VAL A 235 -22.69 -26.48 -4.03
CA VAL A 235 -22.89 -27.88 -3.60
C VAL A 235 -24.18 -28.46 -4.18
N LYS A 236 -25.31 -27.75 -4.08
CA LYS A 236 -26.60 -28.19 -4.65
C LYS A 236 -26.54 -28.41 -6.16
N ALA A 237 -25.78 -27.58 -6.87
CA ALA A 237 -25.56 -27.70 -8.31
C ALA A 237 -24.51 -28.77 -8.68
N GLY A 238 -23.89 -29.45 -7.71
CA GLY A 238 -22.84 -30.44 -7.94
C GLY A 238 -21.51 -29.85 -8.42
N ARG A 239 -21.34 -28.52 -8.42
CA ARG A 239 -20.07 -27.85 -8.74
C ARG A 239 -19.04 -28.06 -7.64
N LEU A 240 -19.48 -28.20 -6.39
CA LEU A 240 -18.63 -28.51 -5.25
C LEU A 240 -19.13 -29.78 -4.56
N VAL A 241 -18.23 -30.70 -4.21
CA VAL A 241 -18.60 -31.97 -3.59
C VAL A 241 -18.03 -32.02 -2.18
N PRO A 242 -18.86 -32.17 -1.13
CA PRO A 242 -18.38 -32.36 0.23
C PRO A 242 -17.51 -33.62 0.37
N ASP A 243 -16.34 -33.48 0.99
CA ASP A 243 -15.40 -34.58 1.27
C ASP A 243 -15.15 -34.77 2.78
N GLY A 244 -15.78 -33.94 3.62
CA GLY A 244 -15.63 -33.95 5.07
C GLY A 244 -14.28 -33.44 5.58
N GLN A 245 -13.38 -32.99 4.70
CA GLN A 245 -12.04 -32.54 5.03
C GLN A 245 -11.79 -31.09 4.61
N ILE A 246 -11.98 -30.77 3.34
CA ILE A 246 -11.81 -29.43 2.78
C ILE A 246 -13.18 -28.77 2.63
N CYS A 247 -14.13 -29.45 1.98
CA CYS A 247 -15.54 -29.08 1.95
C CYS A 247 -16.28 -29.97 2.95
N ILE A 248 -16.59 -29.40 4.10
CA ILE A 248 -16.94 -30.15 5.31
C ILE A 248 -18.35 -30.77 5.22
N ASN A 249 -19.31 -30.04 4.64
CA ASN A 249 -20.72 -30.42 4.68
C ASN A 249 -21.50 -29.89 3.47
N GLU A 250 -22.79 -30.24 3.43
CA GLU A 250 -23.72 -29.88 2.34
C GLU A 250 -24.01 -28.37 2.24
N THR A 251 -23.69 -27.58 3.27
CA THR A 251 -23.83 -26.11 3.23
C THR A 251 -22.60 -25.43 2.62
N GLY A 252 -21.60 -26.21 2.17
CA GLY A 252 -20.38 -25.68 1.54
C GLY A 252 -19.42 -25.04 2.54
N GLU A 253 -19.46 -25.40 3.83
CA GLU A 253 -18.49 -24.94 4.81
C GLU A 253 -17.09 -25.45 4.47
N LEU A 254 -16.10 -24.55 4.46
CA LEU A 254 -14.73 -24.86 4.05
C LEU A 254 -13.77 -24.83 5.23
N ALA A 255 -12.94 -25.87 5.38
CA ALA A 255 -11.78 -25.83 6.28
C ALA A 255 -10.63 -25.07 5.59
N VAL A 256 -10.09 -24.05 6.26
CA VAL A 256 -9.12 -23.14 5.64
C VAL A 256 -8.01 -22.73 6.61
N THR A 257 -6.78 -22.67 6.10
CA THR A 257 -5.67 -21.98 6.78
C THR A 257 -5.62 -20.54 6.27
N LYS A 258 -5.61 -19.57 7.20
CA LYS A 258 -5.61 -18.14 6.91
C LYS A 258 -4.29 -17.51 7.31
N VAL A 259 -3.74 -16.64 6.46
CA VAL A 259 -2.55 -15.84 6.76
C VAL A 259 -2.90 -14.37 6.61
N ALA A 260 -2.78 -13.58 7.67
CA ALA A 260 -2.87 -12.12 7.58
C ALA A 260 -1.47 -11.52 7.49
N VAL A 261 -1.26 -10.53 6.63
CA VAL A 261 0.06 -9.92 6.37
C VAL A 261 -0.04 -8.40 6.36
N GLU A 262 0.78 -7.75 7.17
CA GLU A 262 1.05 -6.31 7.14
C GLU A 262 2.23 -6.00 6.22
N PRO A 263 2.17 -4.87 5.49
CA PRO A 263 3.24 -4.48 4.58
C PRO A 263 4.49 -4.02 5.34
N VAL A 264 5.65 -4.49 4.88
CA VAL A 264 6.97 -4.02 5.35
C VAL A 264 7.86 -3.84 4.14
N TRP A 265 8.18 -2.59 3.82
CA TRP A 265 8.92 -2.24 2.61
C TRP A 265 10.40 -2.10 2.90
N TYR A 266 11.22 -2.83 2.16
CA TYR A 266 12.64 -2.57 2.00
C TYR A 266 12.82 -1.56 0.85
N LEU A 267 13.01 -0.29 1.21
CA LEU A 267 12.98 0.84 0.28
C LEU A 267 13.94 0.68 -0.92
N PRO A 268 15.20 0.21 -0.77
CA PRO A 268 16.08 -0.03 -1.92
C PRO A 268 15.50 -1.06 -2.89
N GLY A 269 14.93 -2.16 -2.38
CA GLY A 269 14.35 -3.21 -3.22
C GLY A 269 13.04 -2.77 -3.89
N VAL A 270 12.22 -1.98 -3.20
CA VAL A 270 11.03 -1.36 -3.78
C VAL A 270 11.42 -0.40 -4.91
N ALA A 271 12.41 0.46 -4.68
CA ALA A 271 12.92 1.39 -5.69
C ALA A 271 13.46 0.65 -6.93
N GLU A 272 14.27 -0.39 -6.73
CA GLU A 272 14.76 -1.28 -7.81
C GLU A 272 13.60 -1.91 -8.59
N ARG A 273 12.56 -2.40 -7.91
CA ARG A 273 11.38 -3.04 -8.53
C ARG A 273 10.62 -2.10 -9.47
N PHE A 274 10.64 -0.79 -9.20
CA PHE A 274 10.03 0.23 -10.04
C PHE A 274 11.00 0.93 -10.99
N GLY A 275 12.29 0.57 -10.98
CA GLY A 275 13.31 1.24 -11.80
C GLY A 275 13.50 2.72 -11.45
N ILE A 276 13.27 3.09 -10.19
CA ILE A 276 13.41 4.46 -9.69
C ILE A 276 14.55 4.53 -8.66
N ASP A 277 15.12 5.72 -8.51
CA ASP A 277 16.10 5.99 -7.46
C ASP A 277 15.45 5.96 -6.06
N GLU A 278 16.18 5.45 -5.05
CA GLU A 278 15.68 5.33 -3.68
C GLU A 278 15.33 6.70 -3.08
N GLN A 279 16.11 7.75 -3.36
CA GLN A 279 15.82 9.08 -2.84
C GLN A 279 14.61 9.70 -3.50
N VAL A 280 14.42 9.46 -4.81
CA VAL A 280 13.22 9.89 -5.52
C VAL A 280 11.98 9.21 -4.93
N LEU A 281 12.03 7.90 -4.68
CA LEU A 281 10.95 7.17 -4.00
C LEU A 281 10.64 7.78 -2.63
N ARG A 282 11.66 7.97 -1.79
CA ARG A 282 11.50 8.54 -0.44
C ARG A 282 10.89 9.95 -0.48
N ARG A 283 11.34 10.78 -1.40
CA ARG A 283 10.84 12.14 -1.58
C ARG A 283 9.37 12.14 -1.99
N ALA A 284 9.01 11.33 -2.99
CA ALA A 284 7.63 11.18 -3.43
C ALA A 284 6.74 10.68 -2.29
N LEU A 285 7.17 9.66 -1.54
CA LEU A 285 6.43 9.17 -0.37
C LEU A 285 6.21 10.27 0.69
N PHE A 286 7.22 11.10 0.96
CA PHE A 286 7.08 12.19 1.92
C PHE A 286 6.15 13.31 1.42
N GLU A 287 6.35 13.79 0.20
CA GLU A 287 5.59 14.90 -0.38
C GLU A 287 4.11 14.52 -0.60
N GLU A 288 3.84 13.34 -1.19
CA GLU A 288 2.48 12.88 -1.49
C GLU A 288 1.70 12.42 -0.26
N THR A 289 2.36 12.21 0.89
CA THR A 289 1.69 11.93 2.17
C THR A 289 1.53 13.19 3.04
N GLY A 290 1.64 14.38 2.42
CA GLY A 290 1.44 15.66 3.09
C GLY A 290 2.55 15.99 4.10
N GLY A 291 3.78 15.54 3.83
CA GLY A 291 4.91 15.69 4.74
C GLY A 291 4.91 14.72 5.93
N SER A 292 4.15 13.63 5.84
CA SER A 292 4.19 12.57 6.85
C SER A 292 5.52 11.81 6.78
N TYR A 293 5.97 11.29 7.93
CA TYR A 293 7.23 10.54 8.06
C TYR A 293 8.48 11.31 7.59
N PRO A 294 8.86 12.42 8.25
CA PRO A 294 10.05 13.20 7.88
C PRO A 294 11.36 12.39 7.88
N GLU A 295 11.38 11.24 8.55
CA GLU A 295 12.48 10.26 8.50
C GLU A 295 12.75 9.71 7.09
N LEU A 296 11.77 9.72 6.18
CA LEU A 296 12.01 9.33 4.79
C LEU A 296 13.10 10.19 4.14
N ILE A 297 13.17 11.48 4.54
CA ILE A 297 14.17 12.45 4.08
C ILE A 297 15.38 12.50 5.00
N THR A 298 15.17 12.45 6.32
CA THR A 298 16.20 12.74 7.32
C THR A 298 16.98 11.52 7.82
N ARG A 299 16.52 10.30 7.52
CA ARG A 299 17.10 9.01 7.96
C ARG A 299 17.35 8.09 6.77
N ASP A 300 18.41 8.37 6.03
CA ASP A 300 18.91 7.54 4.93
C ASP A 300 19.43 6.17 5.39
N ASP A 301 19.89 6.09 6.64
CA ASP A 301 20.35 4.88 7.33
C ASP A 301 19.22 3.87 7.60
N ILE A 302 17.98 4.33 7.77
CA ILE A 302 16.82 3.44 7.93
C ILE A 302 16.29 3.03 6.56
N LYS A 303 16.45 1.75 6.19
CA LYS A 303 16.02 1.20 4.90
C LYS A 303 14.62 0.58 4.90
N LEU A 304 13.98 0.46 6.05
CA LEU A 304 12.66 -0.14 6.19
C LEU A 304 11.58 0.92 6.40
N PHE A 305 10.43 0.70 5.76
CA PHE A 305 9.23 1.50 5.92
C PHE A 305 8.02 0.59 6.12
N MET A 306 7.22 0.84 7.14
CA MET A 306 5.93 0.20 7.40
C MET A 306 4.82 1.17 7.00
N PRO A 307 4.40 1.16 5.72
CA PRO A 307 3.38 2.08 5.25
C PRO A 307 2.03 1.78 5.93
N PRO A 308 1.23 2.82 6.28
CA PRO A 308 -0.07 2.66 6.92
C PRO A 308 -1.18 2.29 5.91
N ILE A 309 -0.90 1.34 5.02
CA ILE A 309 -1.83 0.90 3.96
C ILE A 309 -2.49 -0.43 4.33
N GLY A 310 -3.50 -0.82 3.54
CA GLY A 310 -4.13 -2.13 3.65
C GLY A 310 -3.12 -3.25 3.38
N GLY A 311 -3.19 -4.29 4.22
CA GLY A 311 -2.41 -5.52 4.05
C GLY A 311 -3.04 -6.49 3.05
N LEU A 312 -2.78 -7.78 3.26
CA LEU A 312 -3.42 -8.86 2.51
C LEU A 312 -3.79 -10.03 3.43
N THR A 313 -4.69 -10.87 2.93
CA THR A 313 -5.03 -12.15 3.57
C THR A 313 -4.90 -13.28 2.56
N VAL A 314 -4.24 -14.36 2.94
CA VAL A 314 -4.17 -15.60 2.18
C VAL A 314 -5.16 -16.61 2.76
N TYR A 315 -5.86 -17.33 1.89
CA TYR A 315 -6.71 -18.47 2.22
C TYR A 315 -6.15 -19.69 1.50
N ILE A 316 -5.76 -20.71 2.25
CA ILE A 316 -5.15 -21.94 1.74
C ILE A 316 -6.12 -23.10 2.02
N PHE A 317 -6.49 -23.79 0.94
CA PHE A 317 -7.34 -24.98 0.97
C PHE A 317 -6.50 -26.24 0.80
N GLY A 318 -6.78 -27.24 1.62
CA GLY A 318 -5.94 -28.44 1.77
C GLY A 318 -4.73 -28.21 2.67
N ASP A 319 -3.73 -29.07 2.54
CA ASP A 319 -2.49 -29.01 3.32
C ASP A 319 -1.60 -27.84 2.88
N PRO A 320 -1.29 -26.86 3.76
CA PRO A 320 -0.42 -25.74 3.42
C PRO A 320 0.99 -26.14 2.96
N ALA A 321 1.51 -27.31 3.33
CA ALA A 321 2.82 -27.75 2.85
C ALA A 321 2.86 -27.96 1.33
N LYS A 322 1.71 -28.34 0.74
CA LYS A 322 1.59 -28.68 -0.69
C LYS A 322 1.67 -27.49 -1.62
N MET A 323 1.43 -26.26 -1.16
CA MET A 323 1.47 -25.08 -2.04
C MET A 323 2.86 -24.80 -2.62
N SER A 324 3.91 -25.24 -1.92
CA SER A 324 5.32 -25.07 -2.32
C SER A 324 5.92 -26.31 -3.01
N ASP A 325 5.17 -27.42 -3.07
CA ASP A 325 5.63 -28.68 -3.65
C ASP A 325 5.52 -28.63 -5.19
N PRO A 326 6.63 -28.73 -5.94
CA PRO A 326 6.60 -28.71 -7.39
C PRO A 326 5.94 -29.96 -8.02
N ASN A 327 5.70 -31.03 -7.26
CA ASN A 327 5.14 -32.28 -7.77
C ASN A 327 3.62 -32.33 -7.74
N VAL A 328 2.98 -31.40 -7.04
CA VAL A 328 1.52 -31.30 -6.99
C VAL A 328 1.03 -30.12 -7.82
N LYS A 329 -0.28 -30.09 -8.08
CA LYS A 329 -0.92 -29.02 -8.84
C LYS A 329 -1.39 -27.90 -7.91
N LEU A 330 -1.16 -26.66 -8.33
CA LEU A 330 -1.61 -25.45 -7.63
C LEU A 330 -2.64 -24.68 -8.45
N ALA A 331 -3.78 -24.37 -7.83
CA ALA A 331 -4.75 -23.39 -8.32
C ALA A 331 -4.64 -22.10 -7.51
N LEU A 332 -4.45 -20.96 -8.20
CA LEU A 332 -4.22 -19.66 -7.58
C LEU A 332 -5.21 -18.61 -8.09
N ARG A 333 -5.80 -17.87 -7.17
CA ARG A 333 -6.50 -16.60 -7.46
C ARG A 333 -5.87 -15.47 -6.65
N VAL A 334 -5.42 -14.43 -7.35
CA VAL A 334 -5.03 -13.16 -6.72
C VAL A 334 -6.16 -12.15 -6.92
N HIS A 335 -6.79 -11.75 -5.84
CA HIS A 335 -7.94 -10.86 -5.79
C HIS A 335 -7.55 -9.50 -5.20
N ASP A 336 -8.00 -8.42 -5.83
CA ASP A 336 -7.91 -7.08 -5.24
C ASP A 336 -9.31 -6.72 -4.72
N GLU A 337 -9.36 -6.21 -3.49
CA GLU A 337 -10.57 -5.80 -2.79
C GLU A 337 -11.50 -4.94 -3.64
N CYS A 338 -12.78 -5.29 -3.60
CA CYS A 338 -13.89 -4.53 -4.16
C CYS A 338 -15.08 -4.63 -3.21
N ASN A 339 -15.08 -3.83 -2.14
CA ASN A 339 -16.05 -3.84 -1.05
C ASN A 339 -17.51 -3.93 -1.53
N GLY A 340 -17.89 -3.07 -2.48
CA GLY A 340 -19.26 -3.05 -3.03
C GLY A 340 -19.70 -4.37 -3.69
N SER A 341 -18.79 -5.11 -4.32
CA SER A 341 -19.12 -6.41 -4.91
C SER A 341 -18.88 -7.53 -3.90
N ASP A 342 -17.71 -7.55 -3.26
CA ASP A 342 -17.25 -8.62 -2.38
C ASP A 342 -18.11 -8.75 -1.11
N VAL A 343 -18.66 -7.65 -0.57
CA VAL A 343 -19.48 -7.67 0.65
C VAL A 343 -20.97 -7.56 0.32
N PHE A 344 -21.35 -6.69 -0.61
CA PHE A 344 -22.74 -6.33 -0.87
C PHE A 344 -23.32 -6.89 -2.18
N GLY A 345 -22.54 -7.62 -2.98
CA GLY A 345 -23.05 -8.29 -4.18
C GLY A 345 -23.43 -7.36 -5.33
N SER A 346 -22.80 -6.19 -5.46
CA SER A 346 -23.02 -5.29 -6.59
C SER A 346 -22.80 -5.99 -7.94
N ASP A 347 -23.74 -5.75 -8.87
CA ASP A 347 -23.81 -6.26 -10.25
C ASP A 347 -23.00 -5.44 -11.28
N ILE A 348 -22.38 -4.34 -10.84
CA ILE A 348 -21.63 -3.41 -11.69
C ILE A 348 -20.25 -3.98 -12.11
N CYS A 349 -19.73 -4.96 -11.37
CA CYS A 349 -18.45 -5.60 -11.68
C CYS A 349 -18.44 -7.11 -11.39
N THR A 350 -17.45 -7.81 -11.97
CA THR A 350 -17.28 -9.26 -11.84
C THR A 350 -16.45 -9.70 -10.63
N CYS A 351 -16.12 -8.80 -9.70
CA CYS A 351 -15.18 -9.09 -8.61
C CYS A 351 -15.64 -10.27 -7.74
N ARG A 352 -16.87 -10.23 -7.18
CA ARG A 352 -17.39 -11.31 -6.35
C ARG A 352 -17.62 -12.61 -7.13
N PRO A 353 -18.29 -12.63 -8.30
CA PRO A 353 -18.44 -13.86 -9.08
C PRO A 353 -17.11 -14.56 -9.38
N TYR A 354 -16.07 -13.79 -9.73
CA TYR A 354 -14.74 -14.35 -9.99
C TYR A 354 -14.03 -14.81 -8.71
N LEU A 355 -14.26 -14.14 -7.58
CA LEU A 355 -13.75 -14.59 -6.28
C LEU A 355 -14.36 -15.95 -5.88
N ILE A 356 -15.68 -16.10 -6.00
CA ILE A 356 -16.38 -17.35 -5.71
C ILE A 356 -15.93 -18.47 -6.64
N PHE A 357 -15.85 -18.21 -7.95
CA PHE A 357 -15.32 -19.16 -8.92
C PHE A 357 -13.87 -19.58 -8.59
N GLY A 358 -13.03 -18.61 -8.21
CA GLY A 358 -11.66 -18.89 -7.78
C GLY A 358 -11.59 -19.78 -6.55
N ILE A 359 -12.48 -19.57 -5.56
CA ILE A 359 -12.59 -20.42 -4.36
C ILE A 359 -13.02 -21.84 -4.74
N GLU A 360 -14.02 -22.00 -5.60
CA GLU A 360 -14.48 -23.32 -6.07
C GLU A 360 -13.34 -24.12 -6.73
N GLU A 361 -12.62 -23.50 -7.66
CA GLU A 361 -11.51 -24.15 -8.36
C GLU A 361 -10.34 -24.45 -7.44
N ALA A 362 -10.05 -23.56 -6.47
CA ALA A 362 -9.03 -23.79 -5.47
C ALA A 362 -9.38 -24.98 -4.56
N VAL A 363 -10.64 -25.10 -4.13
CA VAL A 363 -11.09 -26.25 -3.35
C VAL A 363 -11.00 -27.53 -4.19
N LYS A 364 -11.55 -27.57 -5.40
CA LYS A 364 -11.47 -28.73 -6.29
C LYS A 364 -10.02 -29.20 -6.49
N GLN A 365 -9.10 -28.25 -6.70
CA GLN A 365 -7.69 -28.58 -6.89
C GLN A 365 -7.08 -29.23 -5.64
N ALA A 366 -7.43 -28.73 -4.45
CA ALA A 366 -7.00 -29.31 -3.18
C ALA A 366 -7.60 -30.72 -2.95
N GLN A 367 -8.88 -30.92 -3.28
CA GLN A 367 -9.55 -32.24 -3.19
C GLN A 367 -8.93 -33.29 -4.10
N GLN A 368 -8.42 -32.88 -5.27
CA GLN A 368 -7.69 -33.74 -6.20
C GLN A 368 -6.25 -34.05 -5.75
N GLY A 369 -5.90 -33.73 -4.51
CA GLY A 369 -4.58 -33.99 -3.92
C GLY A 369 -3.56 -32.87 -4.13
N GLY A 370 -3.94 -31.78 -4.81
CA GLY A 370 -3.13 -30.58 -5.01
C GLY A 370 -3.25 -29.56 -3.87
N SER A 371 -3.15 -28.27 -4.22
CA SER A 371 -3.35 -27.14 -3.30
C SER A 371 -4.15 -26.02 -3.97
N GLY A 372 -5.00 -25.35 -3.18
CA GLY A 372 -5.77 -24.19 -3.60
C GLY A 372 -5.40 -22.97 -2.78
N VAL A 373 -5.09 -21.85 -3.44
CA VAL A 373 -4.69 -20.61 -2.76
C VAL A 373 -5.46 -19.41 -3.31
N ILE A 374 -6.06 -18.63 -2.40
CA ILE A 374 -6.65 -17.32 -2.70
C ILE A 374 -5.88 -16.27 -1.93
N ILE A 375 -5.47 -15.21 -2.60
CA ILE A 375 -4.81 -14.07 -1.98
C ILE A 375 -5.69 -12.85 -2.18
N TYR A 376 -6.11 -12.25 -1.08
CA TYR A 376 -6.98 -11.08 -1.06
C TYR A 376 -6.18 -9.85 -0.64
N PHE A 377 -5.89 -8.97 -1.59
CA PHE A 377 -5.21 -7.70 -1.36
C PHE A 377 -6.20 -6.59 -1.04
N ARG A 378 -5.95 -5.83 0.02
CA ARG A 378 -6.79 -4.68 0.40
C ARG A 378 -6.44 -3.42 -0.39
N LYS A 379 -6.76 -3.45 -1.69
CA LYS A 379 -6.45 -2.43 -2.70
C LYS A 379 -7.70 -1.97 -3.44
N GLU A 380 -8.67 -1.43 -2.70
CA GLU A 380 -9.93 -0.92 -3.25
C GLU A 380 -9.74 0.06 -4.40
N GLY A 381 -10.62 -0.04 -5.41
CA GLY A 381 -10.69 0.93 -6.51
C GLY A 381 -9.40 1.03 -7.32
N ARG A 382 -8.67 -0.07 -7.50
CA ARG A 382 -7.32 -0.07 -8.11
C ARG A 382 -6.30 0.79 -7.34
N ALA A 383 -6.41 0.76 -6.02
CA ALA A 383 -5.66 1.62 -5.10
C ALA A 383 -5.93 3.12 -5.26
N LEU A 384 -7.04 3.52 -5.88
CA LEU A 384 -7.55 4.91 -5.90
C LEU A 384 -8.52 5.21 -4.75
N GLY A 385 -8.99 4.17 -4.06
CA GLY A 385 -9.99 4.27 -3.00
C GLY A 385 -11.43 4.31 -3.52
N GLU A 386 -12.37 4.12 -2.60
CA GLU A 386 -13.80 3.97 -2.89
C GLU A 386 -14.46 5.27 -3.37
N VAL A 387 -14.05 6.42 -2.83
CA VAL A 387 -14.59 7.73 -3.25
C VAL A 387 -14.33 7.97 -4.74
N THR A 388 -13.08 7.82 -5.18
CA THR A 388 -12.68 8.00 -6.58
C THR A 388 -13.43 7.02 -7.49
N LYS A 389 -13.55 5.75 -7.07
CA LYS A 389 -14.33 4.74 -7.78
C LYS A 389 -15.79 5.18 -8.00
N TYR A 390 -16.45 5.71 -6.98
CA TYR A 390 -17.84 6.18 -7.10
C TYR A 390 -17.95 7.44 -7.97
N LEU A 391 -16.98 8.35 -7.92
CA LEU A 391 -16.93 9.48 -8.85
C LEU A 391 -16.82 9.00 -10.31
N VAL A 392 -15.98 7.99 -10.57
CA VAL A 392 -15.85 7.39 -11.91
C VAL A 392 -17.16 6.72 -12.35
N TYR A 393 -17.82 5.96 -11.46
CA TYR A 393 -19.12 5.36 -11.78
C TYR A 393 -20.17 6.42 -12.09
N ASN A 394 -20.26 7.47 -11.28
CA ASN A 394 -21.19 8.58 -11.50
C ASN A 394 -20.91 9.30 -12.83
N ALA A 395 -19.64 9.54 -13.17
CA ALA A 395 -19.25 10.15 -14.43
C ALA A 395 -19.60 9.26 -15.63
N ARG A 396 -19.40 7.95 -15.53
CA ARG A 396 -19.78 6.98 -16.56
C ARG A 396 -21.29 6.95 -16.78
N LYS A 397 -22.07 6.85 -15.70
CA LYS A 397 -23.53 6.74 -15.76
C LYS A 397 -24.24 8.01 -16.24
N ARG A 398 -23.63 9.19 -16.03
CA ARG A 398 -24.10 10.47 -16.59
C ARG A 398 -23.66 10.69 -18.04
N GLY A 399 -22.62 9.99 -18.48
CA GLY A 399 -22.19 9.95 -19.87
C GLY A 399 -22.87 8.81 -20.64
N LEU A 400 -22.24 8.39 -21.72
CA LEU A 400 -22.58 7.15 -22.42
C LEU A 400 -21.70 6.07 -21.80
N ASP A 401 -22.25 5.19 -20.94
CA ASP A 401 -21.51 4.13 -20.22
C ASP A 401 -21.01 3.03 -21.17
N LYS A 402 -20.10 3.41 -22.07
CA LYS A 402 -19.51 2.61 -23.15
C LYS A 402 -18.18 2.02 -22.71
N ALA A 403 -17.91 0.78 -23.15
CA ALA A 403 -16.66 0.09 -22.86
C ALA A 403 -15.42 0.88 -23.35
N SER A 404 -15.53 1.56 -24.50
CA SER A 404 -14.45 2.36 -25.09
C SER A 404 -14.01 3.57 -24.24
N GLU A 405 -14.88 4.12 -23.41
CA GLU A 405 -14.56 5.27 -22.53
C GLU A 405 -14.17 4.85 -21.11
N TYR A 406 -14.25 3.56 -20.76
CA TYR A 406 -14.13 3.06 -19.40
C TYR A 406 -12.90 3.60 -18.66
N PHE A 407 -11.72 3.48 -19.29
CA PHE A 407 -10.46 3.91 -18.67
C PHE A 407 -10.24 5.41 -18.76
N LYS A 408 -10.76 6.06 -19.81
CA LYS A 408 -10.62 7.51 -20.02
C LYS A 408 -11.25 8.27 -18.86
N ARG A 409 -12.44 7.86 -18.40
CA ARG A 409 -13.09 8.47 -17.22
C ARG A 409 -12.29 8.33 -15.94
N THR A 410 -11.54 7.24 -15.81
CA THR A 410 -10.63 7.06 -14.67
C THR A 410 -9.45 8.02 -14.79
N GLU A 411 -8.84 8.15 -15.96
CA GLU A 411 -7.76 9.13 -16.22
C GLU A 411 -8.20 10.57 -16.00
N ASP A 412 -9.39 10.95 -16.48
CA ASP A 412 -9.93 12.29 -16.33
C ASP A 412 -10.08 12.70 -14.85
N ILE A 413 -10.42 11.75 -13.97
CA ILE A 413 -10.68 12.01 -12.54
C ILE A 413 -9.43 11.79 -11.68
N ALA A 414 -8.68 10.72 -11.94
CA ALA A 414 -7.58 10.26 -11.10
C ALA A 414 -6.19 10.58 -11.67
N GLY A 415 -6.10 11.05 -12.91
CA GLY A 415 -4.84 11.28 -13.62
C GLY A 415 -4.15 10.01 -14.13
N VAL A 416 -4.60 8.82 -13.69
CA VAL A 416 -4.02 7.51 -14.03
C VAL A 416 -5.09 6.42 -14.10
N LYS A 417 -4.81 5.34 -14.85
CA LYS A 417 -5.73 4.19 -14.99
C LYS A 417 -5.70 3.19 -13.84
N ASP A 418 -4.55 3.08 -13.15
CA ASP A 418 -4.27 2.04 -12.16
C ASP A 418 -3.11 2.45 -11.23
N MET A 419 -3.25 2.26 -9.91
CA MET A 419 -2.21 2.51 -8.90
C MET A 419 -1.91 1.27 -8.05
N ARG A 420 -2.33 0.07 -8.45
CA ARG A 420 -2.18 -1.15 -7.64
C ARG A 420 -0.74 -1.61 -7.48
N PHE A 421 0.18 -1.08 -8.27
CA PHE A 421 1.60 -1.43 -8.22
C PHE A 421 1.83 -2.95 -8.18
N GLN A 422 1.32 -3.66 -9.19
CA GLN A 422 1.30 -5.13 -9.24
C GLN A 422 2.70 -5.76 -9.15
N ALA A 423 3.77 -4.99 -9.41
CA ALA A 423 5.13 -5.45 -9.31
C ALA A 423 5.52 -5.95 -7.90
N LEU A 424 4.86 -5.51 -6.82
CA LEU A 424 5.10 -5.98 -5.44
C LEU A 424 4.24 -7.20 -5.05
N MET A 425 3.21 -7.52 -5.85
CA MET A 425 2.27 -8.60 -5.56
C MET A 425 2.91 -9.99 -5.44
N PRO A 426 3.94 -10.37 -6.23
CA PRO A 426 4.51 -11.71 -6.16
C PRO A 426 5.26 -12.03 -4.85
N ASP A 427 5.58 -11.03 -4.03
CA ASP A 427 6.37 -11.22 -2.80
C ASP A 427 5.73 -12.23 -1.84
N ILE A 428 4.39 -12.22 -1.71
CA ILE A 428 3.66 -13.21 -0.90
C ILE A 428 3.73 -14.61 -1.51
N LEU A 429 3.81 -14.75 -2.84
CA LEU A 429 3.97 -16.06 -3.49
C LEU A 429 5.35 -16.65 -3.17
N HIS A 430 6.39 -15.81 -3.21
CA HIS A 430 7.72 -16.20 -2.75
C HIS A 430 7.77 -16.52 -1.26
N TRP A 431 7.01 -15.78 -0.44
CA TRP A 431 6.91 -16.09 0.98
C TRP A 431 6.24 -17.45 1.23
N LEU A 432 5.20 -17.80 0.46
CA LEU A 432 4.57 -19.13 0.48
C LEU A 432 5.43 -20.24 -0.15
N GLY A 433 6.61 -19.90 -0.68
CA GLY A 433 7.51 -20.86 -1.34
C GLY A 433 7.02 -21.34 -2.71
N ILE A 434 6.03 -20.69 -3.32
CA ILE A 434 5.45 -21.08 -4.60
C ILE A 434 6.50 -20.91 -5.71
N GLN A 435 6.72 -21.98 -6.48
CA GLN A 435 7.69 -22.01 -7.58
C GLN A 435 7.04 -22.09 -8.96
N LYS A 436 5.80 -22.59 -9.05
CA LYS A 436 5.00 -22.64 -10.28
C LYS A 436 3.52 -22.52 -9.94
N ILE A 437 2.72 -22.10 -10.91
CA ILE A 437 1.26 -22.08 -10.82
C ILE A 437 0.70 -22.89 -11.98
N ASP A 438 0.01 -23.98 -11.67
CA ASP A 438 -0.57 -24.83 -12.72
C ASP A 438 -1.82 -24.18 -13.32
N THR A 439 -2.68 -23.60 -12.48
CA THR A 439 -3.89 -22.90 -12.91
C THR A 439 -4.01 -21.55 -12.20
N MET A 440 -3.95 -20.46 -12.96
CA MET A 440 -4.23 -19.11 -12.46
C MET A 440 -5.61 -18.65 -12.92
N LEU A 441 -6.49 -18.35 -11.96
CA LEU A 441 -7.82 -17.82 -12.20
C LEU A 441 -7.72 -16.29 -12.36
N SER A 442 -7.29 -15.82 -13.54
CA SER A 442 -7.09 -14.38 -13.81
C SER A 442 -7.05 -14.06 -15.30
N MET A 443 -7.81 -13.03 -15.68
CA MET A 443 -7.72 -12.38 -17.00
C MET A 443 -6.70 -11.23 -17.03
N SER A 444 -6.14 -10.82 -15.88
CA SER A 444 -5.26 -9.66 -15.80
C SER A 444 -3.84 -9.99 -16.24
N ASP A 445 -3.40 -9.36 -17.32
CA ASP A 445 -2.02 -9.45 -17.82
C ASP A 445 -1.03 -8.81 -16.85
N MET A 446 -1.37 -7.67 -16.25
CA MET A 446 -0.53 -7.05 -15.22
C MET A 446 -0.19 -7.99 -14.05
N LYS A 447 -1.15 -8.83 -13.63
CA LYS A 447 -0.91 -9.84 -12.59
C LYS A 447 -0.05 -10.98 -13.10
N HIS A 448 -0.36 -11.49 -14.30
CA HIS A 448 0.40 -12.55 -14.95
C HIS A 448 1.87 -12.15 -15.12
N ASP A 449 2.12 -11.00 -15.74
CA ASP A 449 3.45 -10.52 -16.08
C ASP A 449 4.28 -10.20 -14.84
N ALA A 450 3.66 -9.66 -13.79
CA ALA A 450 4.33 -9.46 -12.51
C ALA A 450 4.81 -10.79 -11.91
N ILE A 451 3.97 -11.83 -11.93
CA ILE A 451 4.30 -13.15 -11.37
C ILE A 451 5.39 -13.84 -12.20
N VAL A 452 5.22 -13.90 -13.52
CA VAL A 452 6.18 -14.53 -14.44
C VAL A 452 7.51 -13.77 -14.43
N GLY A 453 7.47 -12.44 -14.41
CA GLY A 453 8.65 -11.58 -14.31
C GLY A 453 9.44 -11.76 -13.00
N GLN A 454 8.81 -12.28 -11.94
CA GLN A 454 9.48 -12.69 -10.71
C GLN A 454 9.93 -14.15 -10.70
N GLY A 455 9.83 -14.85 -11.84
CA GLY A 455 10.34 -16.20 -12.05
C GLY A 455 9.40 -17.31 -11.57
N ILE A 456 8.10 -17.04 -11.46
CA ILE A 456 7.08 -18.05 -11.16
C ILE A 456 6.30 -18.32 -12.46
N PRO A 457 6.58 -19.42 -13.20
CA PRO A 457 5.83 -19.76 -14.40
C PRO A 457 4.35 -20.06 -14.08
N ILE A 458 3.47 -19.64 -14.99
CA ILE A 458 2.04 -19.94 -14.98
C ILE A 458 1.75 -20.85 -16.17
N HIS A 459 1.26 -22.06 -15.93
CA HIS A 459 1.01 -23.05 -17.00
C HIS A 459 -0.33 -22.85 -17.70
N LYS A 460 -1.38 -22.50 -16.96
CA LYS A 460 -2.72 -22.28 -17.50
C LYS A 460 -3.33 -21.05 -16.87
N ARG A 461 -3.93 -20.18 -17.69
CA ARG A 461 -4.83 -19.10 -17.26
C ARG A 461 -6.26 -19.50 -17.55
N VAL A 462 -7.15 -19.22 -16.62
CA VAL A 462 -8.59 -19.50 -16.74
C VAL A 462 -9.32 -18.19 -16.53
N GLU A 463 -10.21 -17.85 -17.47
CA GLU A 463 -11.10 -16.70 -17.38
C GLU A 463 -12.34 -17.01 -16.55
N ILE A 464 -13.10 -15.97 -16.19
CA ILE A 464 -14.40 -16.20 -15.54
C ILE A 464 -15.37 -16.83 -16.56
N PRO A 465 -16.14 -17.87 -16.19
CA PRO A 465 -17.18 -18.43 -17.05
C PRO A 465 -18.23 -17.39 -17.44
N GLN A 466 -18.68 -17.42 -18.70
CA GLN A 466 -19.58 -16.42 -19.27
C GLN A 466 -20.91 -16.32 -18.49
N GLU A 467 -21.41 -17.46 -18.03
CA GLU A 467 -22.63 -17.60 -17.23
C GLU A 467 -22.54 -16.96 -15.83
N LEU A 468 -21.34 -16.63 -15.36
CA LEU A 468 -21.10 -15.97 -14.08
C LEU A 468 -20.86 -14.46 -14.23
N ILE A 469 -20.90 -13.91 -15.45
CA ILE A 469 -20.72 -12.48 -15.71
C ILE A 469 -22.10 -11.79 -15.63
N PRO A 470 -22.31 -10.86 -14.67
CA PRO A 470 -23.53 -10.06 -14.65
C PRO A 470 -23.65 -9.21 -15.92
N GLU A 471 -24.88 -8.99 -16.40
CA GLU A 471 -25.15 -8.26 -17.65
C GLU A 471 -24.51 -6.86 -17.66
N ASP A 472 -24.70 -6.10 -16.58
CA ASP A 472 -24.13 -4.76 -16.40
C ASP A 472 -22.59 -4.74 -16.37
N SER A 473 -21.97 -5.87 -16.00
CA SER A 473 -20.52 -6.02 -15.94
C SER A 473 -19.89 -6.31 -17.31
N MET A 474 -20.68 -6.54 -18.36
CA MET A 474 -20.17 -6.75 -19.73
C MET A 474 -19.40 -5.53 -20.24
N VAL A 475 -19.78 -4.32 -19.84
CA VAL A 475 -19.05 -3.08 -20.15
C VAL A 475 -17.62 -3.15 -19.61
N GLU A 476 -17.46 -3.60 -18.37
CA GLU A 476 -16.15 -3.74 -17.73
C GLU A 476 -15.32 -4.84 -18.40
N ILE A 477 -15.92 -5.99 -18.67
CA ILE A 477 -15.21 -7.12 -19.30
C ILE A 477 -14.78 -6.77 -20.72
N GLY A 478 -15.67 -6.19 -21.53
CA GLY A 478 -15.36 -5.72 -22.88
C GLY A 478 -14.21 -4.71 -22.87
N ALA A 479 -14.27 -3.70 -21.99
CA ALA A 479 -13.20 -2.71 -21.85
C ALA A 479 -11.87 -3.34 -21.47
N LYS A 480 -11.87 -4.32 -20.56
CA LYS A 480 -10.65 -5.01 -20.12
C LYS A 480 -10.04 -5.84 -21.25
N ILE A 481 -10.85 -6.62 -21.98
CA ILE A 481 -10.38 -7.42 -23.11
C ILE A 481 -9.78 -6.50 -24.18
N ALA A 482 -10.44 -5.36 -24.48
CA ALA A 482 -9.92 -4.35 -25.40
C ALA A 482 -8.57 -3.76 -24.95
N ALA A 483 -8.39 -3.59 -23.64
CA ALA A 483 -7.14 -3.13 -23.04
C ALA A 483 -6.07 -4.25 -22.91
N GLY A 484 -6.30 -5.41 -23.52
CA GLY A 484 -5.35 -6.51 -23.59
C GLY A 484 -5.54 -7.60 -22.56
N TYR A 485 -6.60 -7.61 -21.74
CA TYR A 485 -6.82 -8.70 -20.79
C TYR A 485 -7.04 -10.04 -21.53
N PHE A 486 -6.42 -11.10 -21.01
CA PHE A 486 -6.54 -12.45 -21.55
C PHE A 486 -7.99 -12.92 -21.63
N THR A 487 -8.33 -13.51 -22.77
CA THR A 487 -9.54 -14.28 -23.02
C THR A 487 -9.21 -15.49 -23.90
N SER A 488 -9.97 -16.57 -23.79
CA SER A 488 -9.81 -17.73 -24.68
C SER A 488 -10.55 -17.56 -26.02
N GLY A 489 -11.42 -16.56 -26.13
CA GLY A 489 -12.22 -16.25 -27.33
C GLY A 489 -11.59 -15.24 -28.29
N ALA A 490 -12.36 -14.82 -29.29
CA ALA A 490 -11.94 -13.80 -30.26
C ALA A 490 -11.83 -12.40 -29.60
N GLN A 491 -10.83 -11.62 -30.01
CA GLN A 491 -10.70 -10.22 -29.57
C GLN A 491 -11.93 -9.41 -30.00
N VAL A 492 -12.48 -8.62 -29.07
CA VAL A 492 -13.63 -7.74 -29.33
C VAL A 492 -13.19 -6.61 -30.25
N THR A 493 -13.87 -6.43 -31.39
CA THR A 493 -13.55 -5.35 -32.34
C THR A 493 -13.98 -3.98 -31.79
N SER A 494 -13.40 -2.89 -32.31
CA SER A 494 -13.78 -1.53 -31.91
C SER A 494 -15.27 -1.24 -32.11
N GLU A 495 -15.88 -1.78 -33.17
CA GLU A 495 -17.31 -1.66 -33.46
C GLU A 495 -18.16 -2.43 -32.43
N GLN A 496 -17.72 -3.64 -32.03
CA GLN A 496 -18.40 -4.40 -30.98
C GLN A 496 -18.30 -3.72 -29.61
N LEU A 497 -17.18 -3.06 -29.29
CA LEU A 497 -17.00 -2.31 -28.04
C LEU A 497 -17.92 -1.09 -27.92
N GLU A 498 -18.24 -0.43 -29.03
CA GLU A 498 -19.16 0.71 -29.03
C GLU A 498 -20.61 0.30 -28.77
N ASN A 499 -20.96 -0.96 -29.08
CA ASN A 499 -22.28 -1.54 -28.87
C ASN A 499 -22.48 -2.13 -27.46
N ILE A 500 -21.39 -2.33 -26.69
CA ILE A 500 -21.49 -2.76 -25.29
C ILE A 500 -21.74 -1.54 -24.41
N GLN A 501 -22.98 -1.40 -23.94
CA GLN A 501 -23.44 -0.27 -23.14
C GLN A 501 -24.10 -0.75 -21.85
N GLY A 502 -23.80 -0.08 -20.73
CA GLY A 502 -24.44 -0.35 -19.43
C GLY A 502 -25.70 0.48 -19.21
N ARG A 503 -26.43 0.21 -18.13
CA ARG A 503 -27.61 1.03 -17.73
C ARG A 503 -27.26 2.52 -17.61
N ASN A 504 -28.09 3.40 -18.18
CA ASN A 504 -27.96 4.87 -18.07
C ASN A 504 -28.83 5.43 -16.95
N TRP A 505 -28.55 6.66 -16.50
CA TRP A 505 -29.50 7.41 -15.66
C TRP A 505 -30.66 7.93 -16.52
N THR A 506 -31.91 7.61 -16.15
CA THR A 506 -33.10 8.19 -16.78
C THR A 506 -33.37 9.60 -16.24
N GLN A 507 -33.78 10.53 -17.12
CA GLN A 507 -34.06 11.93 -16.76
C GLN A 507 -35.32 12.10 -15.88
N ASP A 508 -36.20 11.10 -15.79
CA ASP A 508 -37.51 11.19 -15.11
C ASP A 508 -37.50 10.80 -13.61
N GLY A 509 -36.34 10.82 -12.95
CA GLY A 509 -36.18 10.30 -11.59
C GLY A 509 -35.84 8.80 -11.56
N PRO A 510 -35.55 8.22 -10.39
CA PRO A 510 -35.06 6.87 -10.34
C PRO A 510 -36.22 5.90 -10.56
N LYS A 511 -36.37 5.40 -11.78
CA LYS A 511 -36.89 4.04 -11.92
C LYS A 511 -35.82 3.12 -11.36
N TRP A 512 -35.90 2.82 -10.06
CA TRP A 512 -35.14 1.74 -9.43
C TRP A 512 -35.60 0.35 -9.93
N GLU A 513 -36.59 0.31 -10.83
CA GLU A 513 -37.29 -0.86 -11.34
C GLU A 513 -37.38 -0.75 -12.88
N ASP A 514 -36.83 -1.71 -13.59
CA ASP A 514 -37.54 -2.34 -14.71
C ASP A 514 -37.96 -3.72 -14.17
N LEU A 515 -39.23 -3.85 -13.81
CA LEU A 515 -40.27 -4.59 -14.55
C LEU A 515 -40.09 -6.11 -14.43
N ASP A 516 -41.12 -6.73 -13.83
CA ASP A 516 -41.40 -8.16 -13.76
C ASP A 516 -40.61 -9.02 -14.74
N HIS A 517 -39.66 -9.82 -14.23
CA HIS A 517 -39.25 -11.10 -14.83
C HIS A 517 -38.77 -12.08 -13.76
#